data_AF-A0A317DZM7-F1
#
_entry.id   AF-A0A317DZM7-F1
#
_cell.length_a   1.000
_cell.length_b   1.000
_cell.length_c   1.000
_cell.angle_alpha   90.00
_cell.angle_beta   90.00
_cell.angle_gamma   90.00
#
_symmetry.space_group_name_H-M   'P 1'
#
loop_
_entity.id
_entity.type
_entity.pdbx_description
1 polymer ?
#
loop_
_entity_poly.entity_id
_entity_poly.type
_entity_poly.pdbx_seq_one_letter_code
_entity_poly.pdbx_strand_id
1 'polypeptide(L)' 'MPAIPALELPEFEKRRLGLTAPRSWVILAELNEEAWPHGLQHVRDAREGEAFLHGRISPGFLRQILRGLLAVRPRIISRK' A
#
# COMPACT_ATOMS: atom_id res chain seq x y z
N MET A 1 7.27 -22.59 -3.12
CA MET A 1 6.48 -21.45 -3.65
C MET A 1 7.36 -20.22 -3.64
N PRO A 2 7.46 -19.44 -4.74
CA PRO A 2 8.21 -18.18 -4.70
C PRO A 2 7.53 -17.21 -3.72
N ALA A 3 8.33 -16.49 -2.93
CA ALA A 3 7.81 -15.49 -2.01
C ALA A 3 7.22 -14.31 -2.80
N ILE A 4 6.00 -13.89 -2.45
CA ILE A 4 5.37 -12.69 -3.03
C ILE A 4 6.20 -11.47 -2.60
N PRO A 5 6.67 -10.63 -3.53
CA PRO A 5 7.38 -9.39 -3.19
C PRO A 5 6.53 -8.50 -2.28
N ALA A 6 6.99 -8.30 -1.05
CA ALA A 6 6.29 -7.53 -0.04
C ALA A 6 7.28 -6.84 0.90
N LEU A 7 6.86 -5.72 1.47
CA LEU A 7 7.56 -5.04 2.56
C LEU A 7 6.72 -5.15 3.82
N GLU A 8 7.31 -5.65 4.90
CA GLU A 8 6.67 -5.59 6.20
C GLU A 8 6.57 -4.13 6.65
N LEU A 9 5.39 -3.76 7.17
CA LEU A 9 5.14 -2.47 7.75
C LEU A 9 5.90 -2.38 9.10
N PRO A 10 6.84 -1.43 9.26
CA PRO A 10 7.56 -1.28 10.51
C PRO A 10 6.59 -1.01 11.66
N GLU A 11 6.87 -1.58 12.82
CA GLU A 11 6.02 -1.46 14.02
C GLU A 11 5.71 0.02 14.37
N PHE A 12 6.69 0.91 14.18
CA PHE A 12 6.49 2.36 14.37
C PHE A 12 5.46 2.96 13.40
N GLU A 13 5.50 2.58 12.12
CA GLU A 13 4.50 3.03 11.13
C GLU A 13 3.13 2.44 11.46
N LYS A 14 3.08 1.16 11.86
CA LYS A 14 1.84 0.47 12.24
C LYS A 14 1.13 1.18 13.38
N ARG A 15 1.86 1.57 14.43
CA ARG A 15 1.32 2.36 15.56
C ARG A 15 0.85 3.74 15.13
N ARG A 16 1.61 4.44 14.27
CA ARG A 16 1.20 5.76 13.72
C ARG A 16 -0.08 5.68 12.89
N LEU A 17 -0.33 4.53 12.27
CA LEU A 17 -1.51 4.25 11.47
C LEU A 17 -2.69 3.69 12.29
N GLY A 18 -2.53 3.51 13.61
CA GLY A 18 -3.56 2.92 14.47
C GLY A 18 -3.88 1.47 14.13
N LEU A 19 -2.98 0.76 13.45
CA LEU A 19 -3.19 -0.62 13.04
C LEU A 19 -2.85 -1.56 14.22
N THR A 20 -3.79 -2.44 14.58
CA THR A 20 -3.70 -3.32 15.76
C THR A 20 -3.30 -4.76 15.43
N ALA A 21 -3.23 -5.11 14.14
CA ALA A 21 -2.87 -6.46 13.70
C ALA A 21 -1.43 -6.84 14.09
N PRO A 22 -1.13 -8.14 14.29
CA PRO A 22 0.19 -8.59 14.74
C PRO A 22 1.32 -8.17 13.79
N ARG A 23 1.17 -8.47 12.50
CA ARG A 23 2.09 -8.08 11.43
C ARG A 23 1.27 -7.61 10.23
N SER A 24 1.81 -6.64 9.49
CA SER A 24 1.15 -6.03 8.34
C SER A 24 2.16 -5.88 7.22
N TRP A 25 1.72 -6.02 5.97
CA TRP A 25 2.60 -5.99 4.80
C TRP A 25 2.02 -5.09 3.71
N VAL A 26 2.92 -4.45 2.96
CA VAL A 26 2.64 -3.80 1.68
C VAL A 26 3.02 -4.78 0.58
N ILE A 27 2.04 -5.28 -0.15
CA ILE A 27 2.25 -6.23 -1.25
C ILE A 27 2.64 -5.44 -2.51
N LEU A 28 3.88 -5.60 -2.97
CA LEU A 28 4.44 -4.83 -4.08
C LEU A 28 4.05 -5.39 -5.45
N ALA A 29 3.72 -6.69 -5.49
CA ALA A 29 3.28 -7.37 -6.71
C ALA A 29 1.88 -6.92 -7.17
N GLU A 30 1.05 -6.42 -6.26
CA GLU A 30 -0.37 -6.09 -6.48
C GLU A 30 -0.60 -4.58 -6.64
N LEU A 31 0.30 -3.89 -7.35
CA LEU A 31 0.09 -2.49 -7.70
C LEU A 31 -1.02 -2.38 -8.75
N ASN A 32 -2.16 -1.81 -8.35
CA ASN A 32 -3.24 -1.44 -9.25
C ASN A 32 -2.91 -0.11 -9.94
N GLU A 33 -2.66 -0.13 -11.24
CA GLU A 33 -2.45 1.08 -12.06
C GLU A 33 -3.77 1.67 -12.58
N GLU A 34 -4.86 0.91 -12.49
CA GLU A 34 -6.16 1.34 -13.00
C GLU A 34 -6.83 2.33 -12.03
N ALA A 35 -7.47 3.35 -12.60
CA ALA A 35 -8.42 4.18 -11.87
C ALA A 35 -9.54 3.25 -11.43
N TRP A 36 -9.66 3.03 -10.11
CA TRP A 36 -10.62 2.15 -9.49
C TRP A 36 -11.97 2.30 -10.21
N PRO A 37 -12.48 1.28 -10.93
CA PRO A 37 -13.56 1.44 -11.91
C PRO A 37 -14.89 1.91 -11.30
N HIS A 38 -14.98 1.89 -9.98
CA HIS A 38 -16.12 2.34 -9.19
C HIS A 38 -15.78 3.49 -8.23
N GLY A 39 -14.63 4.16 -8.42
CA GLY A 39 -14.07 5.09 -7.45
C GLY A 39 -13.65 4.39 -6.16
N LEU A 40 -13.34 5.19 -5.12
CA LEU A 40 -13.14 4.66 -3.77
C LEU A 40 -14.46 4.06 -3.29
N GLN A 41 -14.54 2.74 -3.18
CA GLN A 41 -15.72 2.09 -2.60
C GLN A 41 -15.71 2.23 -1.09
N HIS A 42 -16.89 2.41 -0.51
CA HIS A 42 -17.04 2.36 0.95
C HIS A 42 -16.64 0.97 1.46
N VAL A 43 -15.78 0.96 2.49
CA VAL A 43 -15.51 -0.26 3.25
C VAL A 43 -16.83 -0.68 3.89
N ARG A 44 -17.27 -1.93 3.68
CA ARG A 44 -18.48 -2.44 4.36
C ARG A 44 -18.27 -2.28 5.87
N ASP A 45 -19.27 -1.72 6.55
CA ASP A 45 -19.27 -1.33 7.97
C ASP A 45 -18.62 0.02 8.33
N ALA A 46 -18.14 0.78 7.34
CA ALA A 46 -17.83 2.21 7.50
C ALA A 46 -19.10 3.02 7.74
N ARG A 47 -19.17 3.86 8.79
CA ARG A 47 -20.25 4.84 8.91
C ARG A 47 -20.17 5.84 7.76
N GLU A 48 -21.32 6.23 7.22
CA GLU A 48 -21.42 7.21 6.14
C GLU A 48 -20.75 8.52 6.58
N GLY A 49 -19.70 8.94 5.87
CA GLY A 49 -18.88 10.12 6.21
C GLY A 49 -17.56 9.83 6.95
N GLU A 50 -17.27 8.61 7.38
CA GLU A 50 -15.94 8.24 7.90
C GLU A 50 -14.99 7.92 6.74
N ALA A 51 -14.21 8.91 6.32
CA ALA A 51 -13.00 8.63 5.54
C ALA A 51 -12.01 7.88 6.45
N PHE A 52 -11.81 6.58 6.24
CA PHE A 52 -10.83 5.77 6.96
C PHE A 52 -9.41 6.09 6.47
N LEU A 53 -8.93 7.28 6.84
CA LEU A 53 -7.52 7.62 6.73
C LEU A 53 -6.82 7.14 8.00
N HIS A 54 -6.19 5.98 7.94
CA HIS A 54 -5.34 5.47 9.02
C HIS A 54 -4.18 6.43 9.34
N GLY A 55 -3.77 7.26 8.38
CA GLY A 55 -2.76 8.30 8.56
C GLY A 55 -1.82 8.36 7.36
N ARG A 56 -0.62 8.91 7.58
CA ARG A 56 0.43 9.01 6.55
C ARG A 56 1.67 8.25 7.01
N ILE A 57 2.13 7.33 6.17
CA ILE A 57 3.43 6.68 6.35
C ILE A 57 4.56 7.72 6.31
N SER A 58 5.70 7.43 6.95
CA SER A 58 6.84 8.33 6.88
C SER A 58 7.41 8.43 5.45
N PRO A 59 8.10 9.55 5.12
CA PRO A 59 8.84 9.67 3.87
C PRO A 59 9.91 8.59 3.70
N GLY A 60 10.48 8.10 4.82
CA GLY A 60 11.46 7.02 4.81
C GLY A 60 10.87 5.71 4.32
N PHE A 61 9.70 5.34 4.85
CA PHE A 61 9.02 4.12 4.42
C PHE A 61 8.47 4.24 3.01
N LEU A 62 7.94 5.41 2.62
CA LEU A 62 7.53 5.68 1.24
C LEU A 62 8.68 5.44 0.25
N ARG A 63 9.89 5.92 0.55
CA ARG A 63 11.07 5.67 -0.31
C ARG A 63 11.40 4.18 -0.44
N GLN A 64 11.20 3.38 0.61
CA GLN A 64 11.41 1.93 0.53
C GLN A 64 10.38 1.27 -0.39
N ILE A 65 9.11 1.64 -0.27
CA ILE A 65 8.05 1.16 -1.16
C ILE A 65 8.39 1.48 -2.62
N LEU A 66 8.75 2.73 -2.92
CA LEU A 66 9.10 3.14 -4.28
C LEU A 66 10.29 2.36 -4.85
N ARG A 67 11.35 2.13 -4.03
CA ARG A 67 12.48 1.30 -4.45
C ARG A 67 12.07 -0.14 -4.72
N GLY A 68 11.23 -0.71 -3.86
CA GLY A 68 10.69 -2.05 -4.05
C GLY A 68 9.85 -2.19 -5.31
N LEU A 69 8.97 -1.22 -5.58
CA LEU A 69 8.15 -1.18 -6.79
C LEU A 69 9.01 -1.14 -8.07
N LEU A 70 10.06 -0.31 -8.08
CA LEU A 70 10.99 -0.24 -9.21
C LEU A 70 11.77 -1.55 -9.43
N ALA A 71 12.05 -2.30 -8.36
CA ALA A 71 12.71 -3.59 -8.45
C ALA A 71 11.78 -4.70 -8.98
N VAL A 72 10.49 -4.64 -8.63
CA VAL A 72 9.46 -5.59 -9.08
C VAL A 72 9.02 -5.31 -10.52
N ARG A 73 8.96 -4.03 -10.93
CA ARG A 73 8.57 -3.60 -12.28
C ARG A 73 9.74 -2.93 -13.00
N PRO A 74 10.61 -3.67 -13.71
CA PRO A 74 11.53 -3.05 -14.65
C PRO A 74 10.71 -2.35 -15.74
N ARG A 75 10.74 -1.01 -15.74
CA ARG A 75 10.05 -0.08 -16.65
C ARG A 75 9.55 -0.73 -17.95
N ILE A 76 8.23 -0.89 -18.08
CA ILE A 76 7.59 -0.84 -19.40
C ILE A 76 7.64 0.64 -19.79
N ILE A 77 8.73 1.07 -20.42
CA ILE A 77 8.74 2.33 -21.17
C ILE A 77 7.86 2.09 -22.39
N SER A 78 6.54 2.23 -22.24
CA SER A 78 5.67 2.36 -23.41
C SER A 78 5.91 3.76 -23.98
N ARG A 79 6.77 3.84 -24.99
CA ARG A 79 6.72 4.96 -25.94
C ARG A 79 5.33 4.95 -26.59
N LYS A 80 4.58 6.03 -26.42
CA LYS A 80 3.65 6.52 -27.44
C LYS A 80 4.07 7.94 -27.78
#